data_AF-A0A3P7K5M0-F1
#
_entry.id   AF-A0A3P7K5M0-F1
#
_cell.length_a   1.000
_cell.length_b   1.000
_cell.length_c   1.000
_cell.angle_alpha   90.00
_cell.angle_beta   90.00
_cell.angle_gamma   90.00
#
_symmetry.space_group_name_H-M   'P 1'
#
loop_
_entity.id
_entity.type
_entity.pdbx_description
1 polymer ?
#
loop_
_entity_poly.entity_id
_entity_poly.type
_entity_poly.pdbx_seq_one_letter_code
_entity_poly.pdbx_strand_id
1 'polypeptide(L)'
;MAQAALDEIASKDEREMWAAIEYWTKQLKQVEKLLIPVTLNILLTLIIWVGVYGTKTDSNSVFYYMLDPKHNRTTGSEIVDGMVNGMGCVLMLAVISFLLLAMALHDYKRLVQLWLYMSCVLIIFGVFASFLIDLFKAVGFRPAPPILTTLTVIAYGTVGILVFFTKRTPLYMHQFYVICNCSLVSVFYLRMFPTHTAWFVLVCIIIWDAFAVLAPVGPLRRINEKAHEYSDQILRFLMFTAEDGSDEQREEAVGLASFQM
;
A
#
# COMPACT_ATOMS: atom_id res chain seq x y z
N MET A 1 33.93 8.75 -50.12
CA MET A 1 34.05 9.29 -48.74
C MET A 1 32.72 9.80 -48.21
N ALA A 2 31.97 10.64 -48.94
CA ALA A 2 30.68 11.17 -48.47
C ALA A 2 29.59 10.09 -48.22
N GLN A 3 29.46 9.08 -49.09
CA GLN A 3 28.48 7.99 -48.93
C GLN A 3 28.76 7.11 -47.70
N ALA A 4 30.03 6.80 -47.43
CA ALA A 4 30.40 6.02 -46.25
C ALA A 4 30.08 6.75 -44.93
N ALA A 5 30.27 8.07 -44.89
CA ALA A 5 29.91 8.88 -43.74
C ALA A 5 28.37 8.97 -43.53
N LEU A 6 27.61 9.03 -44.62
CA LEU A 6 26.14 9.01 -44.58
C LEU A 6 25.59 7.67 -44.08
N ASP A 7 26.14 6.54 -44.54
CA ASP A 7 25.76 5.21 -44.07
C ASP A 7 26.16 5.00 -42.59
N GLU A 8 27.29 5.54 -42.16
CA GLU A 8 27.72 5.49 -40.76
C GLU A 8 26.78 6.29 -39.84
N ILE A 9 26.33 7.47 -40.28
CA ILE A 9 25.34 8.28 -39.57
C ILE A 9 23.98 7.56 -39.51
N ALA A 10 23.51 7.01 -40.64
CA ALA A 10 22.23 6.28 -40.68
C ALA A 10 22.24 5.03 -39.79
N SER A 11 23.33 4.25 -39.80
CA SER A 11 23.47 3.07 -38.94
C SER A 11 23.61 3.42 -37.45
N LYS A 12 24.12 4.61 -37.12
CA LYS A 12 24.19 5.10 -35.74
C LYS A 12 22.81 5.52 -35.24
N ASP A 13 22.07 6.27 -36.04
CA ASP A 13 20.71 6.72 -35.73
C ASP A 13 19.75 5.53 -35.57
N GLU A 14 19.88 4.50 -36.41
CA GLU A 14 19.13 3.26 -36.29
C GLU A 14 19.45 2.52 -34.97
N ARG A 15 20.73 2.45 -34.57
CA ARG A 15 21.14 1.84 -33.29
C ARG A 15 20.60 2.60 -32.07
N GLU A 16 20.61 3.94 -32.10
CA GLU A 16 20.05 4.77 -31.05
C GLU A 16 18.53 4.59 -30.95
N MET A 17 17.84 4.49 -32.09
CA MET A 17 16.40 4.21 -32.15
C MET A 17 16.07 2.82 -31.58
N TRP A 18 16.81 1.77 -31.93
CA TRP A 18 16.62 0.43 -31.37
C TRP A 18 16.88 0.40 -29.86
N ALA A 19 17.91 1.09 -29.37
CA ALA A 19 18.19 1.21 -27.95
C ALA A 19 17.07 1.94 -27.19
N ALA A 20 16.52 3.00 -27.78
CA ALA A 20 15.36 3.70 -27.23
C ALA A 20 14.13 2.79 -27.19
N ILE A 21 13.82 2.06 -28.27
CA ILE A 21 12.70 1.11 -28.32
C ILE A 21 12.86 0.03 -27.24
N GLU A 22 14.05 -0.54 -27.08
CA GLU A 22 14.31 -1.53 -26.05
C GLU A 22 14.14 -0.96 -24.64
N TYR A 23 14.63 0.26 -24.39
CA TYR A 23 14.46 0.98 -23.14
C TYR A 23 12.98 1.21 -22.81
N TRP A 24 12.21 1.77 -23.75
CA TRP A 24 10.78 1.99 -23.57
C TRP A 24 10.00 0.69 -23.40
N THR A 25 10.37 -0.37 -24.11
CA THR A 25 9.74 -1.69 -23.97
C THR A 25 9.98 -2.28 -22.57
N LYS A 26 11.19 -2.11 -22.01
CA LYS A 26 11.49 -2.52 -20.63
C LYS A 26 10.68 -1.73 -19.61
N GLN A 27 10.59 -0.42 -19.77
CA GLN A 27 9.79 0.46 -18.91
C GLN A 27 8.30 0.06 -18.94
N LEU A 28 7.75 -0.19 -20.13
CA LEU A 28 6.34 -0.60 -20.28
C LEU A 28 6.07 -1.95 -19.60
N LYS A 29 6.98 -2.92 -19.71
CA LYS A 29 6.86 -4.21 -18.98
C LYS A 29 6.89 -4.03 -17.47
N GLN A 30 7.70 -3.11 -16.94
CA GLN A 30 7.71 -2.80 -15.51
C GLN A 30 6.39 -2.16 -15.07
N VAL A 31 5.86 -1.21 -15.85
CA VAL A 31 4.56 -0.58 -15.58
C VAL A 31 3.44 -1.62 -15.62
N GLU A 32 3.44 -2.53 -16.58
CA GLU A 32 2.45 -3.61 -16.69
C GLU A 32 2.43 -4.49 -15.44
N LYS A 33 3.61 -4.93 -14.98
CA LYS A 33 3.75 -5.75 -13.76
C LYS A 33 3.25 -5.05 -12.50
N LEU A 34 3.31 -3.72 -12.44
CA LEU A 34 2.78 -2.91 -11.33
C LEU A 34 1.29 -2.62 -11.49
N LEU A 35 0.79 -2.51 -12.72
CA LEU A 35 -0.61 -2.22 -13.00
C LEU A 35 -1.53 -3.38 -12.61
N ILE A 36 -1.11 -4.62 -12.82
CA ILE A 36 -1.89 -5.82 -12.46
C ILE A 36 -2.26 -5.87 -10.96
N PRO A 37 -1.32 -5.82 -10.00
CA PRO A 37 -1.65 -5.87 -8.58
C PRO A 37 -2.48 -4.66 -8.12
N VAL A 38 -2.23 -3.47 -8.68
CA VAL A 38 -3.00 -2.26 -8.37
C VAL A 38 -4.44 -2.38 -8.85
N THR A 39 -4.67 -2.86 -10.07
CA THR A 39 -6.01 -3.06 -10.61
C THR A 39 -6.77 -4.14 -9.85
N LEU A 40 -6.10 -5.24 -9.45
CA LEU A 40 -6.69 -6.26 -8.58
C LEU A 40 -7.10 -5.70 -7.21
N ASN A 41 -6.27 -4.85 -6.60
CA ASN A 41 -6.59 -4.19 -5.34
C ASN A 41 -7.84 -3.28 -5.47
N ILE A 42 -7.91 -2.47 -6.53
CA ILE A 42 -9.06 -1.58 -6.78
C ILE A 42 -10.32 -2.40 -7.01
N LEU A 43 -10.24 -3.46 -7.82
CA LEU A 43 -11.35 -4.36 -8.11
C LEU A 43 -11.87 -5.03 -6.82
N LEU A 44 -10.98 -5.61 -6.01
CA LEU A 44 -11.33 -6.26 -4.75
C LEU A 44 -12.00 -5.27 -3.78
N THR A 45 -11.45 -4.06 -3.69
CA THR A 45 -12.00 -2.97 -2.86
C THR A 45 -13.41 -2.63 -3.27
N LEU A 46 -13.67 -2.52 -4.57
CA LEU A 46 -15.00 -2.21 -5.11
C LEU A 46 -16.01 -3.35 -4.90
N ILE A 47 -15.58 -4.60 -5.08
CA ILE A 47 -16.42 -5.79 -4.80
C ILE A 47 -16.85 -5.80 -3.33
N ILE A 48 -15.93 -5.56 -2.40
CA ILE A 48 -16.24 -5.53 -0.97
C ILE A 48 -17.13 -4.33 -0.64
N TRP A 49 -16.80 -3.15 -1.18
CA TRP A 49 -17.54 -1.91 -0.92
C TRP A 49 -19.01 -1.97 -1.37
N VAL A 50 -19.27 -2.49 -2.58
CA VAL A 50 -20.62 -2.63 -3.11
C VAL A 50 -21.32 -3.86 -2.54
N GLY A 51 -20.63 -5.00 -2.47
CA GLY A 51 -21.23 -6.28 -2.12
C GLY A 51 -21.53 -6.44 -0.62
N VAL A 52 -20.61 -6.01 0.26
CA VAL A 52 -20.77 -6.18 1.72
C VAL A 52 -21.41 -4.96 2.35
N TYR A 53 -20.96 -3.77 1.97
CA TYR A 53 -21.37 -2.53 2.62
C TYR A 53 -22.48 -1.78 1.89
N GLY A 54 -22.79 -2.14 0.64
CA GLY A 54 -23.84 -1.50 -0.15
C GLY A 54 -23.67 0.02 -0.24
N THR A 55 -22.40 0.47 -0.35
CA THR A 55 -21.96 1.87 -0.38
C THR A 55 -22.39 2.74 0.80
N LYS A 56 -22.72 2.13 1.93
CA LYS A 56 -23.08 2.84 3.17
C LYS A 56 -21.84 3.07 4.02
N THR A 57 -21.74 4.29 4.56
CA THR A 57 -20.76 4.66 5.59
C THR A 57 -21.34 4.33 6.95
N ASP A 58 -20.55 3.68 7.81
CA ASP A 58 -20.98 3.32 9.16
C ASP A 58 -20.58 4.41 10.15
N SER A 59 -21.57 4.97 10.85
CA SER A 59 -21.37 6.05 11.83
C SER A 59 -20.75 5.63 13.18
N ASN A 60 -20.38 4.36 13.38
CA ASN A 60 -20.22 3.78 14.72
C ASN A 60 -18.79 3.57 15.25
N SER A 61 -17.73 4.18 14.68
CA SER A 61 -16.39 4.01 15.29
C SER A 61 -15.33 5.06 14.96
N VAL A 62 -14.43 5.27 15.94
CA VAL A 62 -13.16 6.02 16.03
C VAL A 62 -13.17 7.50 15.61
N PHE A 63 -13.78 7.85 14.48
CA PHE A 63 -13.87 9.23 13.99
C PHE A 63 -15.16 9.95 14.44
N TYR A 64 -15.72 9.55 15.58
CA TYR A 64 -16.83 10.27 16.21
C TYR A 64 -16.51 11.74 16.48
N TYR A 65 -15.24 12.15 16.47
CA TYR A 65 -14.81 13.54 16.64
C TYR A 65 -14.78 14.37 15.35
N MET A 66 -15.07 13.78 14.18
CA MET A 66 -15.24 14.55 12.95
C MET A 66 -16.54 15.37 13.01
N LEU A 67 -16.49 16.55 12.41
CA LEU A 67 -17.67 17.37 12.19
C LEU A 67 -18.53 16.68 11.12
N ASP A 68 -19.65 16.09 11.55
CA ASP A 68 -20.65 15.48 10.67
C ASP A 68 -22.04 15.95 11.13
N PRO A 69 -22.89 16.46 10.22
CA PRO A 69 -24.27 16.86 10.52
C PRO A 69 -25.09 15.82 11.27
N LYS A 70 -24.76 14.53 11.12
CA LYS A 70 -25.51 13.43 11.72
C LYS A 70 -25.23 13.23 13.22
N HIS A 71 -24.11 13.70 13.76
CA HIS A 71 -23.68 13.35 15.12
C HIS A 71 -23.09 14.49 15.96
N ASN A 72 -22.58 15.59 15.38
CA ASN A 72 -21.83 16.62 16.12
C ASN A 72 -22.22 18.06 15.77
N ARG A 73 -21.59 19.02 16.48
CA ARG A 73 -21.68 20.45 16.15
C ARG A 73 -21.16 20.70 14.74
N THR A 74 -22.09 21.02 13.85
CA THR A 74 -21.80 21.50 12.50
C THR A 74 -21.43 22.98 12.54
N THR A 75 -20.57 23.41 11.63
CA THR A 75 -20.31 24.83 11.34
C THR A 75 -21.50 25.47 10.60
N GLY A 76 -22.50 24.68 10.21
CA GLY A 76 -23.68 25.09 9.46
C GLY A 76 -23.57 24.83 7.94
N SER A 77 -22.43 24.31 7.48
CA SER A 77 -22.18 23.93 6.08
C SER A 77 -21.34 22.66 6.00
N GLU A 78 -21.86 21.63 5.33
CA GLU A 78 -21.22 20.32 5.15
C GLU A 78 -19.87 20.41 4.42
N ILE A 79 -19.72 21.43 3.57
CA ILE A 79 -18.49 21.68 2.81
C ILE A 79 -17.39 22.19 3.73
N VAL A 80 -17.73 23.11 4.65
CA VAL A 80 -16.76 23.67 5.61
C VAL A 80 -16.35 22.60 6.63
N ASP A 81 -17.31 21.80 7.11
CA ASP A 81 -17.07 20.67 8.00
C ASP A 81 -16.14 19.63 7.34
N GLY A 82 -16.38 19.29 6.06
CA GLY A 82 -15.54 18.39 5.29
C GLY A 82 -14.11 18.93 5.10
N MET A 83 -13.97 20.23 4.85
CA MET A 83 -12.66 20.88 4.69
C MET A 83 -11.86 20.88 6.00
N VAL A 84 -12.48 21.22 7.13
CA VAL A 84 -11.83 21.23 8.45
C VAL A 84 -11.42 19.81 8.86
N ASN A 85 -12.30 18.83 8.68
CA ASN A 85 -11.97 17.43 8.95
C ASN A 85 -10.80 16.94 8.07
N GLY A 86 -10.81 17.28 6.78
CA GLY A 86 -9.76 16.88 5.85
C GLY A 86 -8.40 17.47 6.23
N MET A 87 -8.37 18.76 6.57
CA MET A 87 -7.17 19.43 7.04
C MET A 87 -6.65 18.83 8.35
N GLY A 88 -7.54 18.52 9.30
CA GLY A 88 -7.19 17.86 10.56
C GLY A 88 -6.59 16.47 10.35
N CYS A 89 -7.17 15.67 9.44
CA CYS A 89 -6.63 14.37 9.08
C CYS A 89 -5.24 14.45 8.47
N VAL A 90 -5.02 15.35 7.52
CA VAL A 90 -3.69 15.50 6.90
C VAL A 90 -2.66 16.03 7.88
N LEU A 91 -3.04 16.96 8.78
CA LEU A 91 -2.16 17.41 9.85
C LEU A 91 -1.77 16.25 10.78
N MET A 92 -2.74 15.42 11.19
CA MET A 92 -2.47 14.24 12.01
C MET A 92 -1.54 13.25 11.31
N LEU A 93 -1.78 12.97 10.02
CA LEU A 93 -0.91 12.13 9.20
C LEU A 93 0.50 12.70 9.11
N ALA A 94 0.63 14.01 8.85
CA ALA A 94 1.92 14.69 8.80
C ALA A 94 2.69 14.57 10.12
N VAL A 95 2.01 14.76 11.26
CA VAL A 95 2.62 14.57 12.60
C VAL A 95 3.11 13.14 12.79
N ILE A 96 2.30 12.14 12.46
CA ILE A 96 2.69 10.72 12.54
C ILE A 96 3.88 10.42 11.63
N SER A 97 3.87 10.91 10.39
CA SER A 97 4.97 10.77 9.43
C SER A 97 6.26 11.41 9.95
N PHE A 98 6.21 12.62 10.51
CA PHE A 98 7.38 13.27 11.11
C PHE A 98 7.87 12.55 12.37
N LEU A 99 6.98 12.00 13.20
CA LEU A 99 7.35 11.21 14.37
C LEU A 99 8.08 9.92 13.97
N LEU A 100 7.55 9.19 12.98
CA LEU A 100 8.20 8.02 12.40
C LEU A 100 9.57 8.38 11.83
N LEU A 101 9.64 9.48 11.08
CA LEU A 101 10.86 10.01 10.48
C LEU A 101 11.90 10.38 11.54
N ALA A 102 11.50 11.11 12.59
CA ALA A 102 12.37 11.52 13.68
C ALA A 102 12.92 10.29 14.43
N MET A 103 12.07 9.31 14.73
CA MET A 103 12.49 8.05 15.36
C MET A 103 13.46 7.25 14.48
N ALA A 104 13.23 7.25 13.16
CA ALA A 104 14.13 6.61 12.21
C ALA A 104 15.51 7.29 12.16
N LEU A 105 15.55 8.62 12.19
CA LEU A 105 16.81 9.38 12.18
C LEU A 105 17.61 9.25 13.47
N HIS A 106 16.92 9.13 14.62
CA HIS A 106 17.53 9.04 15.95
C HIS A 106 17.96 7.60 16.32
N ASP A 107 18.17 6.74 15.31
CA ASP A 107 18.64 5.36 15.43
C ASP A 107 17.78 4.43 16.32
N TYR A 108 16.52 4.80 16.58
CA TYR A 108 15.55 3.94 17.28
C TYR A 108 14.97 2.85 16.37
N LYS A 109 15.83 2.12 15.65
CA LYS A 109 15.44 1.10 14.66
C LYS A 109 14.47 0.05 15.25
N ARG A 110 14.69 -0.36 16.51
CA ARG A 110 13.82 -1.33 17.21
C ARG A 110 12.41 -0.82 17.48
N LEU A 111 12.26 0.47 17.82
CA LEU A 111 10.93 1.05 18.06
C LEU A 111 10.14 1.21 16.77
N VAL A 112 10.80 1.65 15.69
CA VAL A 112 10.18 1.73 14.36
C VAL A 112 9.75 0.34 13.89
N GLN A 113 10.62 -0.67 14.03
CA GLN A 113 10.29 -2.07 13.74
C GLN A 113 9.08 -2.55 14.54
N LEU A 114 9.12 -2.39 15.86
CA LEU A 114 8.02 -2.81 16.74
C LEU A 114 6.70 -2.12 16.36
N TRP A 115 6.74 -0.83 16.06
CA TRP A 115 5.54 -0.10 15.66
C TRP A 115 4.98 -0.60 14.32
N LEU A 116 5.83 -0.84 13.32
CA LEU A 116 5.41 -1.41 12.04
C LEU A 116 4.83 -2.83 12.22
N TYR A 117 5.45 -3.68 13.03
CA TYR A 117 4.93 -5.02 13.35
C TYR A 117 3.57 -4.96 14.03
N MET A 118 3.43 -4.11 15.05
CA MET A 118 2.16 -3.94 15.76
C MET A 118 1.06 -3.44 14.82
N SER A 119 1.38 -2.50 13.92
CA SER A 119 0.43 -1.97 12.94
C SER A 119 0.00 -3.05 11.94
N CYS A 120 0.94 -3.85 11.46
CA CYS A 120 0.66 -4.97 10.55
C CYS A 120 -0.25 -6.02 11.21
N VAL A 121 0.05 -6.44 12.44
CA VAL A 121 -0.79 -7.38 13.20
C VAL A 121 -2.19 -6.81 13.44
N LEU A 122 -2.30 -5.52 13.77
CA LEU A 122 -3.59 -4.86 13.99
C LEU A 122 -4.43 -4.83 12.71
N ILE A 123 -3.82 -4.60 11.55
CA ILE A 123 -4.51 -4.67 10.25
C ILE A 123 -4.99 -6.10 9.98
N ILE A 124 -4.09 -7.08 10.06
CA ILE A 124 -4.38 -8.48 9.73
C ILE A 124 -5.46 -9.07 10.63
N PHE A 125 -5.47 -8.77 11.93
CA PHE A 125 -6.47 -9.31 12.85
C PHE A 125 -7.68 -8.38 13.00
N GLY A 126 -7.45 -7.08 13.26
CA GLY A 126 -8.50 -6.13 13.62
C GLY A 126 -9.37 -5.72 12.43
N VAL A 127 -8.75 -5.29 11.33
CA VAL A 127 -9.51 -4.86 10.14
C VAL A 127 -10.20 -6.07 9.48
N PHE A 128 -9.50 -7.20 9.40
CA PHE A 128 -10.10 -8.45 8.88
C PHE A 128 -11.25 -8.97 9.75
N ALA A 129 -11.13 -8.94 11.09
CA ALA A 129 -12.23 -9.32 11.98
C ALA A 129 -13.45 -8.42 11.79
N SER A 130 -13.24 -7.11 11.67
CA SER A 130 -14.31 -6.14 11.42
C SER A 130 -15.02 -6.44 10.11
N PHE A 131 -14.25 -6.72 9.05
CA PHE A 131 -14.80 -7.14 7.76
C PHE A 131 -15.59 -8.44 7.84
N LEU A 132 -15.09 -9.48 8.52
CA LEU A 132 -15.79 -10.76 8.64
C LEU A 132 -17.12 -10.63 9.39
N ILE A 133 -17.15 -9.85 10.48
CA ILE A 133 -18.39 -9.59 11.22
C ILE A 133 -19.44 -8.97 10.30
N ASP A 134 -19.05 -7.98 9.50
CA ASP A 134 -19.96 -7.29 8.60
C ASP A 134 -20.35 -8.14 7.38
N LEU A 135 -19.43 -8.98 6.89
CA LEU A 135 -19.71 -10.00 5.87
C LEU A 135 -20.78 -10.98 6.34
N PHE A 136 -20.66 -11.53 7.55
CA PHE A 136 -21.68 -12.44 8.09
C PHE A 136 -23.04 -11.78 8.25
N LYS A 137 -23.07 -10.51 8.67
CA LYS A 137 -24.32 -9.72 8.74
C LYS A 137 -24.93 -9.49 7.36
N ALA A 138 -24.10 -9.28 6.33
CA ALA A 138 -24.55 -9.07 4.95
C ALA A 138 -25.10 -10.35 4.32
N VAL A 139 -24.51 -11.51 4.63
CA VAL A 139 -24.95 -12.84 4.17
C VAL A 139 -26.25 -13.30 4.86
N GLY A 140 -26.66 -12.66 5.96
CA GLY A 140 -27.95 -12.91 6.62
C GLY A 140 -27.86 -13.53 8.01
N PHE A 141 -26.65 -13.75 8.54
CA PHE A 141 -26.47 -14.23 9.92
C PHE A 141 -26.53 -13.05 10.91
N ARG A 142 -27.69 -12.85 11.55
CA ARG A 142 -27.88 -11.86 12.64
C ARG A 142 -28.31 -12.55 13.93
N PRO A 143 -27.47 -12.62 14.99
CA PRO A 143 -26.09 -12.09 15.09
C PRO A 143 -25.05 -12.92 14.32
N ALA A 144 -23.90 -12.31 14.01
CA ALA A 144 -22.78 -13.03 13.39
C ALA A 144 -22.28 -14.14 14.33
N PRO A 145 -22.01 -15.36 13.82
CA PRO A 145 -21.59 -16.49 14.64
C PRO A 145 -20.19 -16.22 15.25
N PRO A 146 -20.07 -16.04 16.59
CA PRO A 146 -18.84 -15.56 17.21
C PRO A 146 -17.71 -16.60 17.15
N ILE A 147 -18.04 -17.88 17.29
CA ILE A 147 -17.07 -18.99 17.25
C ILE A 147 -16.46 -19.11 15.85
N LEU A 148 -17.30 -19.12 14.82
CA LEU A 148 -16.85 -19.22 13.43
C LEU A 148 -16.00 -18.00 13.04
N THR A 149 -16.47 -16.80 13.38
CA THR A 149 -15.73 -15.56 13.11
C THR A 149 -14.35 -15.60 13.75
N THR A 150 -14.26 -15.93 15.04
CA THR A 150 -12.99 -15.97 15.77
C THR A 150 -12.04 -17.02 15.19
N LEU A 151 -12.53 -18.21 14.85
CA LEU A 151 -11.73 -19.27 14.26
C LEU A 151 -11.16 -18.85 12.90
N THR A 152 -11.98 -18.25 12.04
CA THR A 152 -11.52 -17.76 10.72
C THR A 152 -10.51 -16.63 10.86
N VAL A 153 -10.71 -15.68 11.80
CA VAL A 153 -9.75 -14.60 12.07
C VAL A 153 -8.41 -15.17 12.55
N ILE A 154 -8.41 -16.13 13.47
CA ILE A 154 -7.18 -16.76 13.96
C ILE A 154 -6.48 -17.52 12.82
N ALA A 155 -7.22 -18.26 11.99
CA ALA A 155 -6.65 -18.98 10.87
C ALA A 155 -6.01 -18.03 9.85
N TYR A 156 -6.73 -16.98 9.42
CA TYR A 156 -6.20 -15.97 8.51
C TYR A 156 -5.02 -15.21 9.13
N GLY A 157 -5.13 -14.84 10.40
CA GLY A 157 -4.14 -14.04 11.09
C GLY A 157 -2.84 -14.79 11.39
N THR A 158 -2.90 -16.08 11.73
CA THR A 158 -1.70 -16.89 11.91
C THR A 158 -0.96 -17.11 10.60
N VAL A 159 -1.67 -17.36 9.49
CA VAL A 159 -1.06 -17.45 8.15
C VAL A 159 -0.51 -16.09 7.73
N GLY A 160 -1.23 -14.99 7.99
CA GLY A 160 -0.74 -13.64 7.73
C GLY A 160 0.57 -13.33 8.47
N ILE A 161 0.65 -13.62 9.78
CA ILE A 161 1.89 -13.49 10.54
C ILE A 161 3.00 -14.35 9.92
N LEU A 162 2.70 -15.61 9.58
CA LEU A 162 3.70 -16.48 8.96
C LEU A 162 4.23 -15.86 7.66
N VAL A 163 3.33 -15.41 6.78
CA VAL A 163 3.64 -14.81 5.48
C VAL A 163 4.60 -13.63 5.63
N PHE A 164 4.30 -12.73 6.57
CA PHE A 164 5.02 -11.48 6.77
C PHE A 164 6.30 -11.62 7.62
N PHE A 165 6.32 -12.50 8.61
CA PHE A 165 7.45 -12.66 9.54
C PHE A 165 8.44 -13.75 9.10
N THR A 166 8.03 -14.67 8.22
CA THR A 166 8.88 -15.78 7.76
C THR A 166 9.55 -15.42 6.42
N LYS A 167 10.88 -15.49 6.38
CA LYS A 167 11.65 -15.17 5.17
C LYS A 167 11.46 -16.17 4.01
N ARG A 168 11.00 -17.40 4.31
CA ARG A 168 10.81 -18.50 3.34
C ARG A 168 9.43 -18.55 2.68
N THR A 169 8.59 -17.53 2.88
CA THR A 169 7.26 -17.52 2.26
C THR A 169 7.39 -17.30 0.75
N PRO A 170 6.66 -18.07 -0.11
CA PRO A 170 6.63 -17.81 -1.55
C PRO A 170 6.08 -16.41 -1.85
N LEU A 171 6.69 -15.72 -2.83
CA LEU A 171 6.40 -14.32 -3.13
C LEU A 171 4.92 -14.08 -3.46
N TYR A 172 4.31 -15.01 -4.21
CA TYR A 172 2.89 -14.97 -4.56
C TYR A 172 1.96 -14.88 -3.34
N MET A 173 2.26 -15.58 -2.24
CA MET A 173 1.43 -15.50 -1.04
C MET A 173 1.59 -14.16 -0.33
N HIS A 174 2.80 -13.60 -0.29
CA HIS A 174 3.04 -12.26 0.24
C HIS A 174 2.26 -11.21 -0.55
N GLN A 175 2.37 -11.24 -1.87
CA GLN A 175 1.64 -10.32 -2.76
C GLN A 175 0.12 -10.43 -2.57
N PHE A 176 -0.42 -11.65 -2.51
CA PHE A 176 -1.84 -11.88 -2.24
C PHE A 176 -2.28 -11.26 -0.92
N TYR A 177 -1.55 -11.50 0.17
CA TYR A 177 -1.86 -10.93 1.49
C TYR A 177 -1.74 -9.40 1.49
N VAL A 178 -0.75 -8.82 0.82
CA VAL A 178 -0.60 -7.36 0.69
C VAL A 178 -1.79 -6.77 -0.06
N ILE A 179 -2.21 -7.36 -1.19
CA ILE A 179 -3.38 -6.92 -1.97
C ILE A 179 -4.66 -6.99 -1.12
N CYS A 180 -4.89 -8.11 -0.44
CA CYS A 180 -6.07 -8.27 0.43
C CYS A 180 -6.08 -7.27 1.58
N ASN A 181 -4.97 -7.10 2.31
CA ASN A 181 -4.90 -6.17 3.44
C ASN A 181 -5.01 -4.71 2.99
N CYS A 182 -4.37 -4.35 1.87
CA CYS A 182 -4.49 -3.01 1.29
C CYS A 182 -5.95 -2.70 0.90
N SER A 183 -6.65 -3.67 0.30
CA SER A 183 -8.06 -3.53 -0.06
C SER A 183 -8.94 -3.34 1.17
N LEU A 184 -8.73 -4.15 2.21
CA LEU A 184 -9.50 -4.06 3.46
C LEU A 184 -9.30 -2.72 4.16
N VAL A 185 -8.06 -2.22 4.23
CA VAL A 185 -7.74 -0.89 4.79
C VAL A 185 -8.36 0.22 3.93
N SER A 186 -8.35 0.07 2.61
CA SER A 186 -8.97 1.04 1.70
C SER A 186 -10.47 1.13 1.91
N VAL A 187 -11.17 -0.02 1.98
CA VAL A 187 -12.61 -0.05 2.30
C VAL A 187 -12.89 0.48 3.71
N PHE A 188 -12.02 0.17 4.68
CA PHE A 188 -12.13 0.72 6.03
C PHE A 188 -12.12 2.25 5.99
N TYR A 189 -11.18 2.88 5.28
CA TYR A 189 -11.18 4.34 5.13
C TYR A 189 -12.40 4.89 4.36
N LEU A 190 -12.85 4.20 3.31
CA LEU A 190 -14.08 4.59 2.58
C LEU A 190 -15.33 4.58 3.47
N ARG A 191 -15.41 3.66 4.43
CA ARG A 191 -16.49 3.62 5.43
C ARG A 191 -16.39 4.74 6.46
N MET A 192 -15.18 5.14 6.82
CA MET A 192 -14.92 6.08 7.92
C MET A 192 -15.08 7.53 7.51
N PHE A 193 -14.76 7.90 6.25
CA PHE A 193 -14.85 9.29 5.82
C PHE A 193 -16.26 9.66 5.34
N PRO A 194 -16.86 10.76 5.84
CA PRO A 194 -18.01 11.38 5.20
C PRO A 194 -17.71 11.75 3.75
N THR A 195 -18.73 11.77 2.90
CA THR A 195 -18.56 11.92 1.44
C THR A 195 -17.75 13.17 1.07
N HIS A 196 -18.05 14.33 1.67
CA HIS A 196 -17.31 15.57 1.40
C HIS A 196 -15.89 15.54 1.98
N THR A 197 -15.73 15.05 3.21
CA THR A 197 -14.42 14.90 3.86
C THR A 197 -13.46 14.06 3.01
N ALA A 198 -13.94 12.95 2.42
CA ALA A 198 -13.10 12.07 1.60
C ALA A 198 -12.46 12.81 0.42
N TRP A 199 -13.22 13.64 -0.30
CA TRP A 199 -12.70 14.43 -1.42
C TRP A 199 -11.64 15.43 -0.97
N PHE A 200 -11.87 16.13 0.15
CA PHE A 200 -10.90 17.08 0.69
C PHE A 200 -9.62 16.38 1.15
N VAL A 201 -9.74 15.25 1.87
CA VAL A 201 -8.58 14.45 2.30
C VAL A 201 -7.72 14.02 1.10
N LEU A 202 -8.34 13.56 0.01
CA LEU A 202 -7.59 13.17 -1.20
C LEU A 202 -6.77 14.32 -1.78
N VAL A 203 -7.38 15.50 -1.95
CA VAL A 203 -6.69 16.70 -2.46
C VAL A 203 -5.57 17.13 -1.50
N CYS A 204 -5.84 17.16 -0.20
CA CYS A 204 -4.85 17.54 0.80
C CYS A 204 -3.67 16.55 0.85
N ILE A 205 -3.91 15.24 0.70
CA ILE A 205 -2.83 14.23 0.65
C ILE A 205 -1.97 14.42 -0.61
N ILE A 206 -2.55 14.69 -1.78
CA ILE A 206 -1.79 14.94 -3.00
C ILE A 206 -0.86 16.15 -2.83
N ILE A 207 -1.37 17.24 -2.26
CA ILE A 207 -0.58 18.44 -1.97
C ILE A 207 0.52 18.12 -0.96
N TRP A 208 0.20 17.36 0.08
CA TRP A 208 1.15 16.97 1.12
C TRP A 208 2.28 16.09 0.58
N ASP A 209 1.96 15.07 -0.21
CA ASP A 209 2.93 14.16 -0.81
C ASP A 209 3.87 14.91 -1.77
N ALA A 210 3.32 15.79 -2.62
CA ALA A 210 4.12 16.67 -3.46
C ALA A 210 5.06 17.56 -2.61
N PHE A 211 4.54 18.20 -1.56
CA PHE A 211 5.35 19.02 -0.65
C PHE A 211 6.46 18.20 0.03
N ALA A 212 6.16 17.00 0.52
CA ALA A 212 7.10 16.14 1.21
C ALA A 212 8.25 15.65 0.30
N VAL A 213 7.96 15.36 -0.97
CA VAL A 213 8.97 14.96 -1.96
C VAL A 213 9.83 16.15 -2.41
N LEU A 214 9.21 17.31 -2.61
CA LEU A 214 9.91 18.53 -3.02
C LEU A 214 10.71 19.18 -1.87
N ALA A 215 10.38 18.90 -0.61
CA ALA A 215 11.07 19.46 0.53
C ALA A 215 12.54 18.95 0.57
N PRO A 216 13.54 19.82 0.39
CA PRO A 216 14.96 19.46 0.38
C PRO A 216 15.48 19.28 1.82
N VAL A 217 14.77 18.50 2.62
CA VAL A 217 15.06 18.30 4.03
C VAL A 217 16.12 17.20 4.10
N GLY A 218 17.35 17.59 4.48
CA GLY A 218 18.53 16.72 4.64
C GLY A 218 18.31 15.34 5.29
N PRO A 219 17.32 15.15 6.18
CA PRO A 219 16.75 13.85 6.55
C PRO A 219 16.53 12.82 5.44
N LEU A 220 15.93 13.16 4.30
CA LEU A 220 15.62 12.20 3.23
C LEU A 220 16.89 11.59 2.61
N ARG A 221 17.96 12.39 2.50
CA ARG A 221 19.26 11.94 1.99
C ARG A 221 19.99 11.03 2.99
N ARG A 222 19.94 11.36 4.28
CA ARG A 222 20.46 10.46 5.35
C ARG A 222 19.68 9.15 5.45
N ILE A 223 18.38 9.16 5.15
CA ILE A 223 17.58 7.93 5.07
C ILE A 223 18.00 7.11 3.87
N ASN A 224 18.23 7.69 2.70
CA ASN A 224 18.68 6.90 1.55
C ASN A 224 20.04 6.23 1.84
N GLU A 225 20.94 6.94 2.52
CA GLU A 225 22.23 6.38 2.97
C GLU A 225 22.06 5.30 4.06
N LYS A 226 21.05 5.39 4.93
CA LYS A 226 20.75 4.40 5.98
C LYS A 226 19.76 3.31 5.56
N ALA A 227 19.02 3.47 4.46
CA ALA A 227 17.97 2.56 4.01
C ALA A 227 18.53 1.20 3.63
N HIS A 228 19.80 1.16 3.20
CA HIS A 228 20.51 -0.10 2.99
C HIS A 228 20.79 -0.87 4.29
N GLU A 229 20.75 -0.20 5.44
CA GLU A 229 20.90 -0.78 6.77
C GLU A 229 19.56 -1.07 7.46
N TYR A 230 18.45 -0.64 6.86
CA TYR A 230 17.12 -1.08 7.27
C TYR A 230 16.93 -2.51 6.72
N SER A 231 16.87 -3.48 7.63
CA SER A 231 16.65 -4.90 7.32
C SER A 231 15.60 -5.09 6.21
N ASP A 232 15.89 -5.96 5.24
CA ASP A 232 14.97 -6.41 4.15
C ASP A 232 13.54 -6.65 4.66
N GLN A 233 13.42 -7.06 5.92
CA GLN A 233 12.15 -7.28 6.57
C GLN A 233 11.27 -6.02 6.62
N ILE A 234 11.80 -4.85 7.00
CA ILE A 234 11.03 -3.59 7.06
C ILE A 234 10.58 -3.17 5.66
N LEU A 235 11.47 -3.32 4.67
CA LEU A 235 11.18 -3.00 3.28
C LEU A 235 10.02 -3.86 2.75
N ARG A 236 9.99 -5.16 3.08
CA ARG A 236 8.91 -6.08 2.70
C ARG A 236 7.54 -5.72 3.29
N PHE A 237 7.48 -5.02 4.42
CA PHE A 237 6.21 -4.55 5.00
C PHE A 237 5.71 -3.27 4.34
N LEU A 238 6.62 -2.40 3.91
CA LEU A 238 6.31 -1.07 3.39
C LEU A 238 6.14 -1.05 1.87
N MET A 239 6.86 -1.91 1.16
CA MET A 239 6.92 -1.92 -0.29
C MET A 239 6.29 -3.18 -0.86
N PHE A 240 5.51 -2.99 -1.92
CA PHE A 240 5.11 -4.09 -2.77
C PHE A 240 6.33 -4.55 -3.58
N THR A 241 6.77 -5.78 -3.37
CA THR A 241 7.84 -6.39 -4.17
C THR A 241 7.22 -7.10 -5.36
N ALA A 242 7.35 -6.52 -6.56
CA ALA A 242 7.04 -7.18 -7.82
C ALA A 242 8.18 -8.14 -8.19
N GLU A 243 7.85 -9.30 -8.77
CA GLU A 243 8.85 -10.27 -9.21
C GLU A 243 9.58 -9.72 -10.44
N ASP A 244 10.85 -9.33 -10.25
CA ASP A 244 11.76 -9.10 -11.35
C ASP A 244 12.19 -10.48 -11.85
N GLY A 245 11.75 -10.88 -13.05
CA GLY A 245 12.04 -12.18 -13.66
C GLY A 245 13.52 -12.47 -13.91
N SER A 246 14.42 -11.62 -13.42
CA SER A 246 15.84 -11.89 -13.28
C SER A 246 16.16 -12.91 -12.18
N ASP A 247 15.32 -13.02 -11.15
CA ASP A 247 15.54 -13.99 -10.06
C ASP A 247 15.18 -15.42 -10.50
N GLU A 248 14.14 -15.58 -11.32
CA GLU A 248 13.76 -16.86 -11.94
C GLU A 248 14.85 -17.39 -12.89
N GLN A 249 15.46 -16.49 -13.68
CA GLN A 249 16.62 -16.82 -14.51
C GLN A 249 17.88 -17.18 -13.69
N ARG A 250 18.03 -16.62 -12.48
CA ARG A 250 19.16 -16.92 -11.59
C ARG A 250 18.95 -18.24 -10.84
N GLU A 251 17.71 -18.56 -10.46
CA GLU A 251 17.35 -19.88 -9.89
C GLU A 251 17.42 -20.99 -10.95
N GLU A 252 17.01 -20.75 -12.20
CA GLU A 252 17.22 -21.71 -13.30
C GLU A 252 18.71 -21.90 -13.61
N ALA A 253 19.52 -20.83 -13.64
CA ALA A 253 20.96 -20.94 -13.87
C ALA A 253 21.70 -21.67 -12.74
N VAL A 254 21.31 -21.44 -11.48
CA VAL A 254 21.88 -22.14 -10.31
C VAL A 254 21.39 -23.60 -10.25
N GLY A 255 20.13 -23.86 -10.61
CA GLY A 255 19.56 -25.19 -10.71
C GLY A 255 20.25 -26.04 -11.78
N LEU A 256 20.49 -25.49 -12.96
CA LEU A 256 21.21 -26.14 -14.05
C LEU A 256 22.70 -26.39 -13.70
N ALA A 257 23.35 -25.45 -13.01
CA ALA A 257 24.73 -25.63 -12.54
C ALA A 257 24.85 -26.72 -11.46
N SER A 258 23.83 -26.90 -10.62
CA SER A 258 23.80 -27.95 -9.59
C SER A 258 23.49 -29.36 -10.13
N PHE A 259 22.90 -29.46 -11.32
CA PHE A 259 22.61 -30.75 -11.99
C PHE A 259 23.77 -31.22 -12.88
N GLN A 260 24.76 -30.36 -13.12
CA GLN A 260 25.98 -30.66 -13.90
C GLN A 260 27.22 -30.98 -13.03
N MET A 261 27.08 -31.03 -11.70
CA MET A 261 28.06 -31.61 -10.76
C MET A 261 27.57 -32.96 -10.24
#